data_AF-A0A0D5C0S6-F1
#
_entry.id   AF-A0A0D5C0S6-F1
#
_cell.length_a   1.000
_cell.length_b   1.000
_cell.length_c   1.000
_cell.angle_alpha   90.00
_cell.angle_beta   90.00
_cell.angle_gamma   90.00
#
_symmetry.space_group_name_H-M   'P 1'
#
loop_
_entity.id
_entity.type
_entity.pdbx_description
1 polymer ?
#
loop_
_entity_poly.entity_id
_entity_poly.type
_entity_poly.pdbx_seq_one_letter_code
_entity_poly.pdbx_strand_id
1 'polypeptide(L)'
;MRKRGMRTKSTLLSLFVALSIISVIPSIHAEPSVEIILEKTTYTYCEKLFYTIEVSEIIDESAIIHIRDESGKGSSAIPILITELQTPVPSLIPFEKEIFPLGKYFIDVDYSGVQVTAEFNLIDSNSTCIPELIKPIMANWLSGNISDGFLMDAFEKYVDKKIVSIPIEINEKNVYDITIPDWVKNVGYWWLGDAISDEDLGNTLNYLIDKKIISFSSDSSEI
;
A
#
# COMPACT_ATOMS: atom_id res chain seq x y z
N MET A 1 -100.67 12.13 57.90
CA MET A 1 -100.22 11.07 56.97
C MET A 1 -99.10 11.65 56.10
N ARG A 2 -98.05 10.85 55.84
CA ARG A 2 -96.89 11.08 54.94
C ARG A 2 -95.62 11.79 55.47
N LYS A 3 -94.58 10.95 55.58
CA LYS A 3 -93.13 11.16 55.86
C LYS A 3 -92.36 11.69 54.63
N ARG A 4 -91.09 12.03 54.90
CA ARG A 4 -89.85 12.07 54.05
C ARG A 4 -89.50 13.46 53.51
N GLY A 5 -88.25 13.91 53.53
CA GLY A 5 -87.00 13.29 53.94
C GLY A 5 -85.84 14.28 53.69
N MET A 6 -84.87 14.30 54.60
CA MET A 6 -83.60 15.00 54.48
C MET A 6 -82.84 14.53 53.22
N ARG A 7 -82.39 15.47 52.38
CA ARG A 7 -81.36 15.21 51.35
C ARG A 7 -80.11 16.00 51.70
N THR A 8 -79.11 15.28 52.20
CA THR A 8 -77.72 15.71 52.31
C THR A 8 -77.15 16.02 50.93
N LYS A 9 -76.59 17.21 50.74
CA LYS A 9 -75.80 17.55 49.54
C LYS A 9 -74.34 17.25 49.84
N SER A 10 -73.80 16.24 49.17
CA SER A 10 -72.38 15.87 49.20
C SER A 10 -71.58 16.79 48.29
N THR A 11 -70.48 17.33 48.80
CA THR A 11 -69.46 18.14 48.11
C THR A 11 -68.55 17.27 47.25
N LEU A 12 -68.22 17.70 46.03
CA LEU A 12 -67.14 17.15 45.21
C LEU A 12 -66.08 18.24 44.98
N LEU A 13 -64.94 18.08 45.66
CA LEU A 13 -63.74 18.90 45.49
C LEU A 13 -62.83 18.16 44.48
N SER A 14 -62.75 18.63 43.24
CA SER A 14 -61.85 18.06 42.23
C SER A 14 -60.43 18.61 42.41
N LEU A 15 -59.50 17.74 42.84
CA LEU A 15 -58.07 18.01 42.91
C LEU A 15 -57.41 17.61 41.58
N PHE A 16 -56.98 18.57 40.76
CA PHE A 16 -56.19 18.30 39.57
C PHE A 16 -54.71 18.16 39.96
N VAL A 17 -54.17 16.93 39.90
CA VAL A 17 -52.72 16.67 40.02
C VAL A 17 -52.11 16.72 38.63
N ALA A 18 -51.34 17.77 38.33
CA ALA A 18 -50.56 17.86 37.10
C ALA A 18 -49.27 17.05 37.28
N LEU A 19 -49.18 15.88 36.64
CA LEU A 19 -47.99 15.04 36.63
C LEU A 19 -47.07 15.52 35.49
N SER A 20 -46.11 16.38 35.80
CA SER A 20 -45.06 16.80 34.85
C SER A 20 -44.05 15.65 34.67
N ILE A 21 -44.23 14.89 33.60
CA ILE A 21 -43.28 13.87 33.15
C ILE A 21 -42.09 14.60 32.52
N ILE A 22 -40.98 14.67 33.26
CA ILE A 22 -39.69 15.07 32.69
C ILE A 22 -39.21 13.87 31.86
N SER A 23 -39.43 13.91 30.55
CA SER A 23 -38.81 12.96 29.62
C SER A 23 -37.31 13.23 29.61
N VAL A 24 -36.56 12.43 30.36
CA VAL A 24 -35.10 12.34 30.22
C VAL A 24 -34.86 11.56 28.93
N ILE A 25 -34.62 12.28 27.83
CA ILE A 25 -34.16 11.66 26.58
C ILE A 25 -32.71 11.23 26.84
N PRO A 26 -32.37 9.93 26.78
CA PRO A 26 -30.96 9.54 26.79
C PRO A 26 -30.30 10.14 25.55
N SER A 27 -29.25 10.94 25.75
CA SER A 27 -28.39 11.41 24.68
C SER A 27 -27.72 10.20 24.03
N ILE A 28 -28.18 9.82 22.83
CA ILE A 28 -27.54 8.83 21.97
C ILE A 28 -26.36 9.56 21.32
N HIS A 29 -25.17 9.46 21.93
CA HIS A 29 -23.93 9.79 21.23
C HIS A 29 -23.52 8.56 20.42
N ALA A 30 -23.32 8.72 19.11
CA ALA A 30 -22.71 7.67 18.29
C ALA A 30 -21.25 7.52 18.73
N GLU A 31 -20.84 6.29 19.04
CA GLU A 31 -19.45 5.98 19.37
C GLU A 31 -18.62 6.06 18.07
N PRO A 32 -17.41 6.67 18.11
CA PRO A 32 -16.56 6.73 16.91
C PRO A 32 -16.26 5.33 16.40
N SER A 33 -16.38 5.15 15.08
CA SER A 33 -16.03 3.90 14.40
C SER A 33 -14.86 4.10 13.45
N VAL A 34 -14.00 3.08 13.37
CA VAL A 34 -12.87 3.00 12.46
C VAL A 34 -12.98 1.66 11.72
N GLU A 35 -12.80 1.66 10.41
CA GLU A 35 -12.79 0.46 9.58
C GLU A 35 -11.62 0.49 8.60
N ILE A 36 -11.09 -0.69 8.28
CA ILE A 36 -10.06 -0.88 7.26
C ILE A 36 -10.71 -1.58 6.06
N ILE A 37 -10.79 -0.87 4.94
CA ILE A 37 -11.34 -1.39 3.70
C ILE A 37 -10.21 -1.87 2.81
N LEU A 38 -10.20 -3.17 2.51
CA LEU A 38 -9.27 -3.81 1.58
C LEU A 38 -9.96 -4.08 0.25
N GLU A 39 -9.31 -3.73 -0.87
CA GLU A 39 -9.79 -4.14 -2.20
C GLU A 39 -9.63 -5.65 -2.44
N LYS A 40 -8.60 -6.25 -1.82
CA LYS A 40 -8.32 -7.68 -1.84
C LYS A 40 -7.55 -8.10 -0.60
N THR A 41 -7.62 -9.40 -0.28
CA THR A 41 -6.98 -10.02 0.88
C THR A 41 -5.84 -10.98 0.51
N THR A 42 -5.51 -11.06 -0.78
CA THR A 42 -4.37 -11.86 -1.27
C THR A 42 -3.54 -10.98 -2.20
N TYR A 43 -2.27 -10.86 -1.87
CA TYR A 43 -1.27 -10.13 -2.60
C TYR A 43 -0.17 -11.07 -3.06
N THR A 44 0.49 -10.70 -4.14
CA THR A 44 1.66 -11.39 -4.67
C THR A 44 2.87 -10.46 -4.67
N TYR A 45 4.06 -10.99 -4.89
CA TYR A 45 5.23 -10.15 -5.09
C TYR A 45 5.00 -9.16 -6.24
N CYS A 46 5.66 -8.00 -6.14
CA CYS A 46 5.54 -6.84 -7.04
C CYS A 46 4.28 -6.00 -6.88
N GLU A 47 3.30 -6.45 -6.11
CA GLU A 47 2.12 -5.67 -5.80
C GLU A 47 2.39 -4.72 -4.63
N LYS A 48 1.75 -3.54 -4.65
CA LYS A 48 1.76 -2.61 -3.54
C LYS A 48 0.55 -2.86 -2.66
N LEU A 49 0.75 -2.84 -1.34
CA LEU A 49 -0.38 -2.83 -0.41
C LEU A 49 -1.20 -1.56 -0.60
N PHE A 50 -2.52 -1.70 -0.65
CA PHE A 50 -3.46 -0.59 -0.70
C PHE A 50 -4.67 -0.90 0.17
N TYR A 51 -5.04 0.05 1.02
CA TYR A 51 -6.23 -0.02 1.86
C TYR A 51 -6.75 1.40 2.12
N THR A 52 -8.01 1.49 2.54
CA THR A 52 -8.63 2.75 2.94
C THR A 52 -8.99 2.68 4.42
N ILE A 53 -8.66 3.71 5.18
CA ILE A 53 -9.15 3.89 6.55
C ILE A 53 -10.45 4.68 6.45
N GLU A 54 -11.55 4.09 6.89
CA GLU A 54 -12.84 4.77 7.01
C GLU A 54 -13.11 5.12 8.47
N VAL A 55 -13.51 6.36 8.74
CA VAL A 55 -13.84 6.86 10.08
C VAL A 55 -15.22 7.52 10.07
N SER A 56 -15.93 7.45 11.20
CA SER A 56 -17.22 8.15 11.36
C SER A 56 -17.08 9.66 11.59
N GLU A 57 -15.92 10.10 12.08
CA GLU A 57 -15.63 11.50 12.42
C GLU A 57 -14.14 11.86 12.30
N ILE A 58 -13.87 13.13 11.99
CA ILE A 58 -12.52 13.68 11.83
C ILE A 58 -12.22 14.52 13.07
N ILE A 59 -11.10 14.23 13.74
CA ILE A 59 -10.68 14.91 14.98
C ILE A 59 -9.31 15.60 14.86
N ASP A 60 -8.84 15.82 13.63
CA ASP A 60 -7.54 16.46 13.31
C ASP A 60 -6.32 15.76 13.95
N GLU A 61 -6.42 14.45 14.18
CA GLU A 61 -5.34 13.61 14.70
C GLU A 61 -4.86 12.60 13.64
N SER A 62 -3.68 12.02 13.86
CA SER A 62 -3.17 10.94 13.01
C SER A 62 -3.66 9.59 13.51
N ALA A 63 -4.09 8.74 12.60
CA ALA A 63 -4.16 7.30 12.83
C ALA A 63 -2.74 6.73 12.93
N ILE A 64 -2.52 5.81 13.87
CA ILE A 64 -1.25 5.11 14.04
C ILE A 64 -1.38 3.70 13.48
N ILE A 65 -0.67 3.42 12.40
CA ILE A 65 -0.69 2.11 11.75
C ILE A 65 0.53 1.28 12.16
N HIS A 66 0.31 -0.02 12.36
CA HIS A 66 1.35 -1.04 12.36
C HIS A 66 1.00 -2.13 11.35
N ILE A 67 1.98 -2.52 10.54
CA ILE A 67 1.86 -3.68 9.65
C ILE A 67 2.77 -4.77 10.19
N ARG A 68 2.23 -5.95 10.48
CA ARG A 68 2.98 -7.05 11.10
C ARG A 68 2.67 -8.40 10.47
N ASP A 69 3.62 -9.31 10.56
CA ASP A 69 3.45 -10.72 10.19
C ASP A 69 2.78 -11.53 11.32
N GLU A 70 2.55 -12.83 11.08
CA GLU A 70 2.00 -13.77 12.07
C GLU A 70 2.85 -13.93 13.34
N SER A 71 4.16 -13.65 13.27
CA SER A 71 5.04 -13.69 14.44
C SER A 71 4.95 -12.42 15.29
N GLY A 72 4.24 -11.39 14.80
CA GLY A 72 4.16 -10.07 15.41
C GLY A 72 5.33 -9.15 15.07
N LYS A 73 6.27 -9.60 14.23
CA LYS A 73 7.33 -8.75 13.69
C LYS A 73 6.70 -7.83 12.64
N GLY A 74 6.99 -6.55 12.71
CA GLY A 74 6.32 -5.58 11.84
C GLY A 74 7.06 -4.28 11.67
N SER A 75 6.37 -3.33 11.06
CA SER A 75 6.82 -1.96 10.87
C SER A 75 7.00 -1.24 12.21
N SER A 76 7.71 -0.11 12.17
CA SER A 76 7.52 0.94 13.17
C SER A 76 6.13 1.56 13.04
N ALA A 77 5.74 2.40 14.00
CA ALA A 77 4.50 3.18 13.90
C ALA A 77 4.51 4.08 12.66
N ILE A 78 3.45 4.01 11.85
CA ILE A 78 3.25 4.82 10.66
C ILE A 78 2.09 5.80 10.94
N PRO A 79 2.38 7.08 11.23
CA PRO A 79 1.35 8.08 11.46
C PRO A 79 0.75 8.56 10.13
N ILE A 80 -0.57 8.44 9.96
CA ILE A 80 -1.31 8.98 8.81
C ILE A 80 -2.34 9.99 9.31
N LEU A 81 -2.22 11.24 8.85
CA LEU A 81 -3.16 12.29 9.20
C LEU A 81 -4.52 12.01 8.55
N ILE A 82 -5.57 11.95 9.36
CA ILE A 82 -6.94 11.76 8.87
C ILE A 82 -7.56 13.13 8.62
N THR A 83 -7.81 13.44 7.35
CA THR A 83 -8.42 14.72 6.92
C THR A 83 -9.76 14.54 6.21
N GLU A 84 -10.11 13.29 5.90
CA GLU A 84 -11.33 12.89 5.20
C GLU A 84 -11.89 11.63 5.86
N LEU A 85 -13.20 11.41 5.72
CA LEU A 85 -13.88 10.23 6.29
C LEU A 85 -13.36 8.92 5.69
N GLN A 86 -12.84 8.97 4.46
CA GLN A 86 -12.17 7.85 3.81
C GLN A 86 -10.77 8.31 3.40
N THR A 87 -9.75 7.71 3.99
CA THR A 87 -8.35 8.06 3.73
C THR A 87 -7.65 6.88 3.05
N PRO A 88 -7.41 6.95 1.72
CA PRO A 88 -6.64 5.93 1.01
C PRO A 88 -5.17 5.93 1.44
N VAL A 89 -4.61 4.74 1.67
CA VAL A 89 -3.22 4.56 2.13
C VAL A 89 -2.48 3.62 1.16
N PRO A 90 -1.82 4.17 0.13
CA PRO A 90 -0.96 3.39 -0.75
C PRO A 90 0.42 3.12 -0.12
N SER A 91 0.92 1.90 -0.25
CA SER A 91 2.31 1.60 0.09
C SER A 91 3.28 2.29 -0.87
N LEU A 92 4.40 2.79 -0.34
CA LEU A 92 5.48 3.37 -1.14
C LEU A 92 6.26 2.30 -1.92
N ILE A 93 6.39 1.10 -1.35
CA ILE A 93 7.14 -0.01 -1.92
C ILE A 93 6.24 -1.21 -2.21
N PRO A 94 6.54 -2.00 -3.27
CA PRO A 94 5.88 -3.27 -3.50
C PRO A 94 6.36 -4.35 -2.53
N PHE A 95 5.66 -5.49 -2.50
CA PHE A 95 6.13 -6.69 -1.84
C PHE A 95 7.28 -7.32 -2.62
N GLU A 96 8.48 -7.32 -2.04
CA GLU A 96 9.68 -7.97 -2.58
C GLU A 96 10.08 -9.18 -1.76
N LYS A 97 10.54 -10.23 -2.43
CA LYS A 97 10.85 -11.54 -1.81
C LYS A 97 11.95 -11.47 -0.77
N GLU A 98 12.93 -10.60 -0.97
CA GLU A 98 14.09 -10.42 -0.10
C GLU A 98 13.71 -9.67 1.19
N ILE A 99 12.62 -8.89 1.16
CA ILE A 99 12.19 -8.02 2.26
C ILE A 99 11.00 -8.62 3.02
N PHE A 100 10.04 -9.22 2.30
CA PHE A 100 8.77 -9.67 2.83
C PHE A 100 8.63 -11.20 2.68
N PRO A 101 8.74 -11.95 3.80
CA PRO A 101 8.43 -13.37 3.80
C PRO A 101 6.98 -13.63 3.39
N LEU A 102 6.74 -14.77 2.72
CA LEU A 102 5.38 -15.24 2.45
C LEU A 102 4.64 -15.54 3.76
N GLY A 103 3.32 -15.40 3.74
CA GLY A 103 2.47 -15.73 4.87
C GLY A 103 1.36 -14.71 5.08
N LYS A 104 0.73 -14.78 6.25
CA LYS A 104 -0.33 -13.86 6.62
C LYS A 104 0.26 -12.61 7.30
N TYR A 105 -0.37 -11.49 7.01
CA TYR A 105 -0.05 -10.18 7.55
C TYR A 105 -1.30 -9.52 8.12
N PHE A 106 -1.08 -8.56 9.00
CA PHE A 106 -2.09 -7.80 9.68
C PHE A 106 -1.81 -6.30 9.54
N ILE A 107 -2.86 -5.53 9.34
CA ILE A 107 -2.86 -4.07 9.39
C ILE A 107 -3.60 -3.70 10.66
N ASP A 108 -2.89 -3.19 11.65
CA ASP A 108 -3.47 -2.67 12.89
C ASP A 108 -3.55 -1.15 12.78
N VAL A 109 -4.73 -0.59 13.01
CA VAL A 109 -4.98 0.86 13.03
C VAL A 109 -5.50 1.25 14.40
N ASP A 110 -4.83 2.22 15.03
CA ASP A 110 -5.31 2.93 16.21
C ASP A 110 -5.67 4.38 15.82
N TYR A 111 -6.91 4.77 16.03
CA TYR A 111 -7.36 6.15 15.82
C TYR A 111 -8.35 6.53 16.91
N SER A 112 -8.08 7.62 17.63
CA SER A 112 -8.87 8.06 18.78
C SER A 112 -9.06 7.00 19.87
N GLY A 113 -8.12 6.05 20.01
CA GLY A 113 -8.19 4.93 20.96
C GLY A 113 -9.08 3.77 20.49
N VAL A 114 -9.68 3.87 19.30
CA VAL A 114 -10.37 2.75 18.64
C VAL A 114 -9.33 1.96 17.86
N GLN A 115 -9.18 0.69 18.20
CA GLN A 115 -8.24 -0.21 17.56
C GLN A 115 -8.97 -1.24 16.69
N VAL A 116 -8.56 -1.33 15.43
CA VAL A 116 -9.08 -2.31 14.48
C VAL A 116 -7.95 -3.00 13.73
N THR A 117 -8.20 -4.24 13.31
CA THR A 117 -7.24 -5.06 12.58
C THR A 117 -7.90 -5.65 11.34
N ALA A 118 -7.19 -5.59 10.20
CA ALA A 118 -7.51 -6.34 8.99
C ALA A 118 -6.39 -7.33 8.67
N GLU A 119 -6.71 -8.42 7.98
CA GLU A 119 -5.73 -9.43 7.57
C GLU A 119 -5.64 -9.59 6.04
N PHE A 120 -4.45 -9.90 5.55
CA PHE A 120 -4.20 -10.29 4.16
C PHE A 120 -3.10 -11.35 4.08
N ASN A 121 -3.00 -12.03 2.94
CA ASN A 121 -1.99 -13.04 2.69
C ASN A 121 -1.05 -12.59 1.57
N LEU A 122 0.25 -12.79 1.75
CA LEU A 122 1.26 -12.67 0.71
C LEU A 122 1.64 -14.07 0.23
N ILE A 123 1.38 -14.35 -1.04
CA ILE A 123 1.65 -15.64 -1.67
C ILE A 123 2.62 -15.49 -2.85
N ASP A 124 3.36 -16.55 -3.16
CA ASP A 124 4.19 -16.58 -4.36
C ASP A 124 3.35 -17.06 -5.55
N SER A 125 3.12 -16.15 -6.51
CA SER A 125 2.48 -16.47 -7.79
C SER A 125 3.49 -16.60 -8.94
N ASN A 126 4.80 -16.63 -8.63
CA ASN A 126 5.90 -16.46 -9.57
C ASN A 126 5.81 -15.14 -10.37
N SER A 127 5.23 -14.10 -9.76
CA SER A 127 5.22 -12.74 -10.29
C SER A 127 6.66 -12.20 -10.32
N THR A 128 7.00 -11.48 -11.39
CA THR A 128 8.34 -10.91 -11.59
C THR A 128 8.21 -9.43 -11.93
N CYS A 129 8.92 -8.60 -11.17
CA CYS A 129 9.12 -7.17 -11.39
C CYS A 129 10.60 -6.86 -11.27
N ILE A 130 10.98 -5.67 -11.68
CA ILE A 130 12.31 -5.14 -11.45
C ILE A 130 12.37 -4.69 -9.98
N PRO A 131 13.26 -5.25 -9.14
CA PRO A 131 13.32 -4.85 -7.73
C PRO A 131 13.65 -3.37 -7.55
N GLU A 132 13.12 -2.73 -6.52
CA GLU A 132 13.29 -1.30 -6.24
C GLU A 132 14.76 -0.90 -6.05
N LEU A 133 15.64 -1.85 -5.67
CA LEU A 133 17.09 -1.63 -5.60
C LEU A 133 17.71 -1.21 -6.94
N ILE A 134 17.07 -1.54 -8.07
CA ILE A 134 17.56 -1.17 -9.40
C ILE A 134 17.33 0.32 -9.69
N LYS A 135 16.33 0.96 -9.09
CA LYS A 135 16.07 2.39 -9.32
C LYS A 135 17.25 3.30 -8.95
N PRO A 136 17.87 3.20 -7.76
CA PRO A 136 19.05 4.02 -7.45
C PRO A 136 20.27 3.66 -8.33
N ILE A 137 20.39 2.41 -8.81
CA ILE A 137 21.45 2.01 -9.75
C ILE A 137 21.23 2.68 -11.11
N MET A 138 20.01 2.60 -11.64
CA MET A 138 19.58 3.28 -12.86
C MET A 138 19.82 4.79 -12.76
N ALA A 139 19.44 5.44 -11.66
CA ALA A 139 19.65 6.88 -11.46
C ALA A 139 21.15 7.25 -11.49
N ASN A 140 22.01 6.42 -10.89
CA ASN A 140 23.46 6.61 -10.95
C ASN A 140 24.01 6.43 -12.37
N TRP A 141 23.51 5.46 -13.14
CA TRP A 141 23.90 5.26 -14.54
C TRP A 141 23.48 6.43 -15.42
N LEU A 142 22.25 6.92 -15.26
CA LEU A 142 21.74 8.09 -15.97
C LEU A 142 22.56 9.35 -15.69
N SER A 143 23.08 9.46 -14.46
CA SER A 143 23.96 10.57 -14.04
C SER A 143 25.40 10.41 -14.54
N GLY A 144 25.75 9.29 -15.17
CA GLY A 144 27.11 8.99 -15.63
C GLY A 144 28.07 8.57 -14.51
N ASN A 145 27.57 8.25 -13.32
CA ASN A 145 28.39 7.84 -12.18
C ASN A 145 28.85 6.39 -12.25
N ILE A 146 28.15 5.54 -13.03
CA ILE A 146 28.50 4.14 -13.27
C ILE A 146 28.46 3.85 -14.78
N SER A 147 29.25 2.86 -15.23
CA SER A 147 29.30 2.47 -16.64
C SER A 147 28.08 1.65 -17.07
N ASP A 148 27.89 1.54 -18.38
CA ASP A 148 26.85 0.71 -19.00
C ASP A 148 26.91 -0.75 -18.53
N GLY A 149 28.11 -1.33 -18.46
CA GLY A 149 28.23 -2.71 -18.00
C GLY A 149 27.98 -2.89 -16.51
N PHE A 150 28.23 -1.89 -15.65
CA PHE A 150 27.79 -1.97 -14.25
C PHE A 150 26.27 -1.95 -14.12
N LEU A 151 25.57 -1.20 -14.96
CA LEU A 151 24.11 -1.28 -15.03
C LEU A 151 23.68 -2.68 -15.46
N MET A 152 24.23 -3.19 -16.57
CA MET A 152 23.84 -4.50 -17.09
C MET A 152 24.17 -5.64 -16.11
N ASP A 153 25.29 -5.57 -15.38
CA ASP A 153 25.64 -6.50 -14.31
C ASP A 153 24.60 -6.50 -13.18
N ALA A 154 24.08 -5.33 -12.80
CA ALA A 154 22.99 -5.24 -11.83
C ALA A 154 21.69 -5.86 -12.36
N PHE A 155 21.35 -5.64 -13.63
CA PHE A 155 20.22 -6.30 -14.26
C PHE A 155 20.41 -7.83 -14.27
N GLU A 156 21.60 -8.33 -14.61
CA GLU A 156 21.88 -9.76 -14.63
C GLU A 156 21.71 -10.41 -13.24
N LYS A 157 22.21 -9.74 -12.20
CA LYS A 157 22.25 -10.28 -10.84
C LYS A 157 20.92 -10.24 -10.12
N TYR A 158 20.14 -9.18 -10.34
CA TYR A 158 18.99 -8.88 -9.49
C TYR A 158 17.65 -8.90 -10.24
N VAL A 159 17.65 -8.83 -11.57
CA VAL A 159 16.40 -8.84 -12.35
C VAL A 159 16.15 -10.25 -12.90
N ASP A 160 14.91 -10.73 -12.78
CA ASP A 160 14.55 -12.03 -13.33
C ASP A 160 14.76 -12.05 -14.85
N LYS A 161 15.40 -13.12 -15.34
CA LYS A 161 15.67 -13.33 -16.77
C LYS A 161 14.43 -13.35 -17.67
N LYS A 162 13.24 -13.55 -17.09
CA LYS A 162 11.95 -13.41 -17.79
C LYS A 162 11.66 -11.96 -18.19
N ILE A 163 12.22 -10.99 -17.47
CA ILE A 163 12.08 -9.55 -17.76
C ILE A 163 13.20 -9.08 -18.67
N VAL A 164 14.46 -9.33 -18.29
CA VAL A 164 15.64 -8.95 -19.09
C VAL A 164 16.56 -10.15 -19.26
N SER A 165 16.73 -10.61 -20.51
CA SER A 165 17.59 -11.74 -20.84
C SER A 165 18.94 -11.26 -21.37
N ILE A 166 19.95 -11.26 -20.49
CA ILE A 166 21.33 -10.91 -20.88
C ILE A 166 22.02 -12.15 -21.46
N PRO A 167 22.65 -12.06 -22.65
CA PRO A 167 23.10 -13.22 -23.41
C PRO A 167 24.46 -13.77 -22.95
N ILE A 168 25.17 -13.07 -22.06
CA ILE A 168 26.48 -13.44 -21.55
C ILE A 168 26.54 -13.23 -20.03
N GLU A 169 27.46 -13.93 -19.38
CA GLU A 169 27.79 -13.67 -17.97
C GLU A 169 28.69 -12.43 -17.87
N ILE A 170 28.30 -11.44 -17.07
CA ILE A 170 29.06 -10.21 -16.83
C ILE A 170 29.98 -10.41 -15.63
N ASN A 171 31.25 -10.09 -15.82
CA ASN A 171 32.29 -10.20 -14.82
C ASN A 171 33.35 -9.12 -15.03
N GLU A 172 34.37 -9.11 -14.16
CA GLU A 172 35.44 -8.10 -14.16
C GLU A 172 36.17 -7.97 -15.50
N LYS A 173 36.14 -8.98 -16.36
CA LYS A 173 36.84 -8.97 -17.66
C LYS A 173 36.07 -8.27 -18.77
N ASN A 174 34.74 -8.28 -18.73
CA ASN A 174 33.88 -7.80 -19.82
C ASN A 174 32.91 -6.68 -19.40
N VAL A 175 32.84 -6.34 -18.10
CA VAL A 175 31.97 -5.26 -17.58
C VAL A 175 32.27 -3.88 -18.18
N TYR A 176 33.43 -3.68 -18.79
CA TYR A 176 33.79 -2.43 -19.48
C TYR A 176 33.61 -2.50 -20.99
N ASP A 177 33.27 -3.66 -21.54
CA ASP A 177 33.10 -3.90 -22.98
C ASP A 177 31.63 -3.75 -23.43
N ILE A 178 30.75 -3.41 -22.50
CA ILE A 178 29.33 -3.20 -22.75
C ILE A 178 29.11 -1.74 -23.10
N THR A 179 28.41 -1.49 -24.20
CA THR A 179 28.07 -0.14 -24.66
C THR A 179 26.56 -0.02 -24.90
N ILE A 180 25.96 0.99 -24.26
CA ILE A 180 24.56 1.39 -24.43
C ILE A 180 24.56 2.79 -25.07
N PRO A 181 23.93 2.99 -26.23
CA PRO A 181 23.85 4.31 -26.84
C PRO A 181 23.16 5.33 -25.93
N ASP A 182 23.68 6.56 -25.88
CA ASP A 182 23.19 7.60 -24.96
C ASP A 182 21.68 7.87 -25.06
N TRP A 183 21.08 7.76 -26.25
CA TRP A 183 19.65 8.00 -26.44
C TRP A 183 18.78 7.00 -25.66
N VAL A 184 19.30 5.81 -25.32
CA VAL A 184 18.61 4.78 -24.52
C VAL A 184 18.39 5.25 -23.08
N LYS A 185 19.19 6.20 -22.57
CA LYS A 185 18.98 6.81 -21.24
C LYS A 185 17.58 7.40 -21.06
N ASN A 186 16.95 7.86 -22.15
CA ASN A 186 15.56 8.33 -22.11
C ASN A 186 14.58 7.25 -21.63
N VAL A 187 14.82 5.98 -21.98
CA VAL A 187 14.02 4.84 -21.52
C VAL A 187 14.16 4.69 -20.00
N GLY A 188 15.39 4.83 -19.47
CA GLY A 188 15.64 4.84 -18.03
C GLY A 188 14.94 6.00 -17.30
N TYR A 189 14.94 7.21 -17.87
CA TYR A 189 14.20 8.34 -17.32
C TYR A 189 12.69 8.10 -17.30
N TRP A 190 12.12 7.53 -18.37
CA TRP A 190 10.70 7.20 -18.41
C TRP A 190 10.34 6.14 -17.37
N TRP A 191 11.18 5.13 -17.20
CA TRP A 191 10.94 4.09 -16.19
C TRP A 191 11.03 4.63 -14.76
N LEU A 192 12.06 5.41 -14.44
CA LEU A 192 12.18 6.04 -13.11
C LEU A 192 11.04 7.04 -12.81
N GLY A 193 10.46 7.65 -13.83
CA GLY A 193 9.31 8.53 -13.73
C GLY A 193 7.96 7.82 -13.74
N ASP A 194 7.94 6.48 -13.64
CA ASP A 194 6.74 5.63 -13.73
C ASP A 194 5.92 5.86 -15.04
N ALA A 195 6.56 6.37 -16.09
CA ALA A 195 5.92 6.64 -17.39
C ALA A 195 5.86 5.38 -18.29
N ILE A 196 6.70 4.38 -18.00
CA ILE A 196 6.65 3.04 -18.59
C ILE A 196 6.76 1.99 -17.49
N SER A 197 6.16 0.82 -17.71
CA SER A 197 6.20 -0.29 -16.74
C SER A 197 7.54 -1.04 -16.74
N ASP A 198 7.75 -1.90 -15.75
CA ASP A 198 8.86 -2.85 -15.73
C ASP A 198 8.88 -3.77 -16.96
N GLU A 199 7.69 -4.18 -17.42
CA GLU A 199 7.52 -5.00 -18.61
C GLU A 199 7.94 -4.22 -19.87
N ASP A 200 7.55 -2.95 -19.98
CA ASP A 200 7.95 -2.08 -21.10
C ASP A 200 9.46 -1.83 -21.12
N LEU A 201 10.07 -1.57 -19.96
CA LEU A 201 11.52 -1.44 -19.84
C LEU A 201 12.20 -2.76 -20.24
N GLY A 202 11.74 -3.89 -19.72
CA GLY A 202 12.29 -5.21 -20.02
C GLY A 202 12.22 -5.55 -21.51
N ASN A 203 11.04 -5.38 -22.11
CA ASN A 203 10.81 -5.56 -23.54
C ASN A 203 11.71 -4.64 -24.39
N THR A 204 11.87 -3.39 -23.98
CA THR A 204 12.75 -2.44 -24.68
C THR A 204 14.20 -2.91 -24.60
N LEU A 205 14.72 -3.24 -23.42
CA LEU A 205 16.09 -3.72 -23.25
C LEU A 205 16.35 -5.00 -24.06
N ASN A 206 15.44 -5.98 -23.98
CA ASN A 206 15.54 -7.22 -24.76
C ASN A 206 15.58 -6.95 -26.26
N TYR A 207 14.75 -6.02 -26.75
CA TYR A 207 14.76 -5.63 -28.16
C TYR A 207 16.10 -4.99 -28.55
N LEU A 208 16.65 -4.10 -27.72
CA LEU A 208 17.93 -3.43 -28.01
C LEU A 208 19.11 -4.41 -27.99
N ILE A 209 19.06 -5.43 -27.12
CA ILE A 209 20.03 -6.53 -27.07
C ILE A 209 19.90 -7.38 -28.34
N ASP A 210 18.69 -7.81 -28.71
CA ASP A 210 18.44 -8.62 -29.92
C ASP A 210 18.93 -7.91 -31.20
N LYS A 211 18.70 -6.60 -31.28
CA LYS A 211 19.16 -5.77 -32.41
C LYS A 211 20.63 -5.39 -32.35
N LYS A 212 21.38 -5.88 -31.35
CA LYS A 212 22.80 -5.55 -31.11
C LYS A 212 23.06 -4.05 -31.02
N ILE A 213 22.06 -3.29 -30.57
CA ILE A 213 22.17 -1.85 -30.28
C ILE A 213 22.87 -1.68 -28.93
N ILE A 214 22.47 -2.48 -27.94
CA ILE A 214 23.32 -2.72 -26.76
C ILE A 214 24.34 -3.76 -27.19
N SER A 215 25.61 -3.36 -27.22
CA SER A 215 26.71 -4.20 -27.65
C SER A 215 27.43 -4.76 -26.44
N PHE A 216 27.72 -6.06 -26.48
CA PHE A 216 28.57 -6.75 -25.53
C PHE A 216 29.83 -7.12 -26.30
N SER A 217 30.87 -6.28 -26.28
CA SER A 217 32.07 -6.54 -27.06
C SER A 217 32.86 -7.71 -26.47
N SER A 218 32.58 -8.91 -26.96
CA SER A 218 33.52 -10.04 -26.96
C SER A 218 33.63 -10.67 -28.36
N ASP A 219 33.30 -9.92 -29.41
CA ASP A 219 33.38 -10.35 -30.83
C ASP A 219 34.75 -10.00 -31.47
N SER A 220 35.84 -10.08 -30.71
CA SER A 220 37.20 -9.90 -31.23
C SER A 220 38.09 -11.12 -31.01
N SER A 221 37.73 -12.27 -31.58
CA SER A 221 38.69 -13.23 -32.19
C SER A 221 38.01 -14.51 -32.67
N GLU A 222 37.51 -14.51 -33.91
CA GLU A 222 37.54 -15.69 -34.79
C GLU A 222 37.37 -15.21 -36.25
N ILE A 223 38.45 -14.64 -36.79
CA ILE A 223 38.75 -14.63 -38.25
C ILE A 223 40.20 -15.09 -38.39
#